data_AF-A0ABD2JQM9-F1
#
_entry.id   AF-A0ABD2JQM9-F1
#
_cell.length_a   1.000
_cell.length_b   1.000
_cell.length_c   1.000
_cell.angle_alpha   90.00
_cell.angle_beta   90.00
_cell.angle_gamma   90.00
#
_symmetry.space_group_name_H-M   'P 1'
#
loop_
_entity.id
_entity.type
_entity.pdbx_description
1 polymer ?
#
loop_
_entity_poly.entity_id
_entity_poly.type
_entity_poly.pdbx_seq_one_letter_code
_entity_poly.pdbx_strand_id
1 'polypeptide(L)'
;MLLLRQLCLLLFAVFYLIDARTQSVAVKGRLLCGTAPARNVRVKLYDEDAGVDPDDQLDAGYSDPTGNFQLSGHTSELTNIDVVFKVYHDCDDGIKPGSRKLKFKIPNSYVTDSATPKKTFDIGVLNLETVFKDEERELIVTMKKRRSHRYQDFFDILP
;
A
#
# COMPACT_ATOMS: atom_id res chain seq x y z
N MET A 1 31.56 8.30 35.41
CA MET A 1 30.14 8.72 35.56
C MET A 1 29.82 10.02 34.81
N LEU A 2 30.64 11.07 34.90
CA LEU A 2 30.40 12.35 34.18
C LEU A 2 30.43 12.22 32.65
N LEU A 3 31.42 11.52 32.08
CA LEU A 3 31.54 11.27 30.64
C LEU A 3 30.36 10.43 30.09
N LEU A 4 29.92 9.42 30.85
CA LEU A 4 28.77 8.58 30.48
C LEU A 4 27.46 9.40 30.48
N ARG A 5 27.29 10.29 31.46
CA ARG A 5 26.12 11.19 31.55
C ARG A 5 26.10 12.20 30.41
N GLN A 6 27.25 12.76 30.04
CA GLN A 6 27.36 13.66 28.88
C GLN A 6 27.08 12.93 27.57
N LEU A 7 27.55 11.68 27.42
CA LEU A 7 27.24 10.84 26.26
C LEU A 7 25.74 10.52 26.17
N CYS A 8 25.10 10.16 27.27
CA CYS A 8 23.65 9.94 27.30
C CYS A 8 22.84 11.19 26.94
N LEU A 9 23.24 12.37 27.42
CA LEU A 9 22.56 13.63 27.08
C LEU A 9 22.74 14.00 25.60
N LEU A 10 23.92 13.75 25.03
CA LEU A 10 24.17 13.93 23.59
C LEU A 10 23.36 12.96 22.74
N LEU A 11 23.26 11.69 23.13
CA LEU A 11 22.44 10.70 22.42
C LEU A 11 20.95 11.03 22.52
N PHE A 12 20.46 11.46 23.68
CA PHE A 12 19.08 11.94 23.83
C PHE A 12 18.83 13.18 22.96
N ALA A 13 19.76 14.15 22.94
CA ALA A 13 19.62 15.35 22.11
C ALA A 13 19.58 15.01 20.61
N VAL A 14 20.39 14.05 20.13
CA VAL A 14 20.36 13.58 18.74
C VAL A 14 19.04 12.88 18.41
N PHE A 15 18.48 12.10 19.34
CA PHE A 15 17.16 11.46 19.18
C PHE A 15 16.00 12.47 19.12
N TYR A 16 16.14 13.67 19.66
CA TYR A 16 15.13 14.73 19.53
C TYR A 16 15.18 15.47 18.17
N LEU A 17 16.13 15.16 17.29
CA LEU A 17 16.29 15.82 15.98
C LEU A 17 15.76 14.99 14.80
N ILE A 18 15.27 13.77 15.03
CA ILE A 18 14.67 12.92 13.99
C ILE A 18 13.18 13.24 13.85
N ASP A 19 12.85 14.14 12.92
CA ASP A 19 11.47 14.40 12.54
C ASP A 19 11.04 13.48 11.39
N ALA A 20 9.90 12.82 11.57
CA ALA A 20 9.22 12.12 10.48
C ALA A 20 8.67 13.15 9.49
N ARG A 21 8.93 12.93 8.19
CA ARG A 21 8.41 13.80 7.14
C ARG A 21 7.07 13.28 6.66
N THR A 22 6.09 14.19 6.54
CA THR A 22 4.81 13.85 5.93
C THR A 22 4.97 13.75 4.41
N GLN A 23 4.68 12.58 3.87
CA GLN A 23 4.75 12.27 2.45
C GLN A 23 3.38 11.84 1.94
N SER A 24 3.07 12.14 0.69
CA SER A 24 1.79 11.81 0.08
C SER A 24 1.92 11.37 -1.36
N VAL A 25 0.91 10.63 -1.81
CA VAL A 25 0.83 10.09 -3.17
C VAL A 25 -0.63 10.03 -3.63
N ALA A 26 -0.85 10.20 -4.94
CA ALA A 26 -2.14 10.01 -5.57
C ALA A 26 -2.01 9.15 -6.82
N VAL A 27 -3.00 8.31 -7.08
CA VAL A 27 -3.10 7.46 -8.27
C VAL A 27 -4.50 7.53 -8.86
N LYS A 28 -4.59 7.52 -10.20
CA LYS A 28 -5.85 7.40 -10.92
C LYS A 28 -5.71 6.50 -12.14
N GLY A 29 -6.83 6.04 -12.67
CA GLY A 29 -6.86 5.29 -13.93
C GLY A 29 -8.24 4.75 -14.24
N ARG A 30 -8.31 3.83 -15.21
CA ARG A 30 -9.54 3.16 -15.63
C ARG A 30 -9.32 1.66 -15.78
N LEU A 31 -10.24 0.87 -15.26
CA LEU A 31 -10.21 -0.59 -15.31
C LEU A 31 -11.24 -1.11 -16.32
N LEU A 32 -10.81 -2.06 -17.15
CA LEU A 32 -11.65 -2.80 -18.09
C LEU A 32 -11.63 -4.29 -17.75
N CYS A 33 -12.69 -4.99 -18.14
CA CYS A 33 -12.75 -6.43 -18.20
C CYS A 33 -13.25 -6.78 -19.60
N GLY A 34 -12.33 -7.07 -20.50
CA GLY A 34 -12.62 -7.13 -21.92
C GLY A 34 -12.92 -5.77 -22.50
N THR A 35 -14.01 -5.71 -23.25
CA THR A 35 -14.48 -4.47 -23.88
C THR A 35 -15.34 -3.63 -22.93
N ALA A 36 -15.72 -4.17 -21.77
CA ALA A 36 -16.59 -3.51 -20.81
C ALA A 36 -15.80 -2.81 -19.68
N PRO A 37 -16.31 -1.70 -19.13
CA PRO A 37 -15.77 -1.15 -17.89
C PRO A 37 -15.85 -2.14 -16.74
N ALA A 38 -14.74 -2.34 -16.02
CA ALA A 38 -14.73 -3.12 -14.80
C ALA A 38 -15.23 -2.26 -13.64
N ARG A 39 -16.52 -2.43 -13.32
CA ARG A 39 -17.23 -1.67 -12.27
C ARG A 39 -17.04 -2.30 -10.90
N ASN A 40 -17.05 -1.48 -9.86
CA ASN A 40 -17.02 -1.93 -8.46
C ASN A 40 -15.82 -2.85 -8.14
N VAL A 41 -14.68 -2.62 -8.80
CA VAL A 41 -13.43 -3.32 -8.54
C VAL A 41 -12.76 -2.66 -7.35
N ARG A 42 -12.41 -3.43 -6.33
CA ARG A 42 -11.76 -2.90 -5.13
C ARG A 42 -10.32 -2.54 -5.45
N VAL A 43 -9.95 -1.31 -5.12
CA VAL A 43 -8.60 -0.77 -5.30
C VAL A 43 -8.07 -0.23 -3.99
N LYS A 44 -6.77 -0.36 -3.76
CA LYS A 44 -6.12 0.10 -2.53
C LYS A 44 -4.75 0.68 -2.79
N LEU A 45 -4.36 1.61 -1.94
CA LEU A 45 -3.06 2.25 -1.91
C LEU A 45 -2.41 1.89 -0.57
N TYR A 46 -1.19 1.38 -0.62
CA TYR A 46 -0.42 0.96 0.55
C TYR A 46 0.97 1.58 0.53
N ASP A 47 1.50 1.81 1.72
CA ASP A 47 2.92 1.69 1.99
C ASP A 47 3.25 0.22 2.23
N GLU A 48 4.14 -0.37 1.43
CA GLU A 48 4.75 -1.65 1.75
C GLU A 48 6.22 -1.40 2.08
N ASP A 49 6.52 -1.18 3.35
CA ASP A 49 7.88 -0.93 3.83
C ASP A 49 8.65 -2.24 3.99
N ALA A 50 9.93 -2.23 3.61
CA ALA A 50 10.86 -3.31 3.96
C ALA A 50 11.51 -3.12 5.36
N GLY A 51 11.00 -2.16 6.15
CA GLY A 51 11.62 -1.61 7.37
C GLY A 51 10.95 -2.04 8.68
N VAL A 52 11.05 -1.16 9.69
CA VAL A 52 10.54 -1.39 11.07
C VAL A 52 9.05 -1.05 11.20
N ASP A 53 8.53 -0.23 10.29
CA ASP A 53 7.17 0.26 10.35
C ASP A 53 6.19 -0.72 9.66
N PRO A 54 4.98 -0.93 10.23
CA PRO A 54 4.01 -1.86 9.70
C PRO A 54 3.39 -1.33 8.39
N ASP A 55 3.16 -2.22 7.41
CA ASP A 55 2.46 -1.87 6.16
C ASP A 55 1.17 -1.07 6.40
N ASP A 56 1.16 0.18 5.93
CA ASP A 56 0.07 1.12 6.15
C ASP A 56 -0.86 1.20 4.93
N GLN A 57 -2.17 1.05 5.18
CA GLN A 57 -3.18 1.32 4.14
C GLN A 57 -3.44 2.83 4.04
N LEU A 58 -2.89 3.46 3.01
CA LEU A 58 -3.01 4.90 2.78
C LEU A 58 -4.42 5.31 2.33
N ASP A 59 -5.04 4.52 1.44
CA ASP A 59 -6.40 4.78 0.94
C ASP A 59 -7.02 3.51 0.32
N ALA A 60 -8.34 3.46 0.23
CA ALA A 60 -9.08 2.38 -0.41
C ALA A 60 -10.38 2.87 -1.04
N GLY A 61 -10.73 2.29 -2.17
CA GLY A 61 -11.94 2.64 -2.90
C GLY A 61 -12.37 1.58 -3.90
N TYR A 62 -13.29 1.97 -4.77
CA TYR A 62 -13.86 1.11 -5.80
C TYR A 62 -13.91 1.85 -7.13
N SER A 63 -13.71 1.12 -8.22
CA SER A 63 -13.95 1.68 -9.56
C SER A 63 -15.43 2.00 -9.78
N ASP A 64 -15.67 3.12 -10.45
CA ASP A 64 -17.01 3.64 -10.72
C ASP A 64 -17.72 2.89 -11.86
N PRO A 65 -18.97 3.25 -12.21
CA PRO A 65 -19.70 2.68 -13.36
C PRO A 65 -18.96 2.75 -14.71
N THR A 66 -18.06 3.70 -14.89
CA THR A 66 -17.25 3.83 -16.10
C THR A 66 -15.89 3.15 -15.99
N GLY A 67 -15.61 2.48 -14.86
CA GLY A 67 -14.37 1.79 -14.54
C GLY A 67 -13.28 2.72 -14.01
N ASN A 68 -13.56 4.01 -13.83
CA ASN A 68 -12.57 4.97 -13.35
C ASN A 68 -12.37 4.84 -11.83
N PHE A 69 -11.17 5.14 -11.37
CA PHE A 69 -10.86 5.26 -9.94
C PHE A 69 -9.85 6.38 -9.71
N GLN A 70 -9.85 6.89 -8.49
CA GLN A 70 -8.84 7.81 -7.99
C GLN A 70 -8.67 7.61 -6.49
N LEU A 71 -7.43 7.45 -6.04
CA LEU A 71 -7.05 7.30 -4.64
C LEU A 71 -5.96 8.31 -4.29
N SER A 72 -5.91 8.72 -3.03
CA SER A 72 -4.84 9.55 -2.50
C SER A 72 -4.70 9.36 -0.99
N GLY A 73 -3.46 9.30 -0.50
CA GLY A 73 -3.20 9.21 0.93
C GLY A 73 -1.85 9.80 1.29
N HIS A 74 -1.60 9.88 2.59
CA HIS A 74 -0.36 10.37 3.16
C HIS A 74 -0.03 9.62 4.45
N THR A 75 1.25 9.55 4.78
CA THR A 75 1.75 9.07 6.07
C THR A 75 2.97 9.89 6.49
N SER A 76 3.42 9.74 7.73
CA SER A 76 4.62 10.42 8.23
C SER A 76 5.68 9.40 8.61
N GLU A 77 6.78 9.40 7.87
CA GLU A 77 7.86 8.43 7.99
C GLU A 77 9.22 9.11 8.02
N LEU A 78 10.21 8.44 8.62
CA LEU A 78 11.59 8.89 8.58
C LEU A 78 12.22 8.64 7.20
N THR A 79 11.83 7.55 6.54
CA THR A 79 12.28 7.14 5.21
C THR A 79 11.30 7.54 4.12
N ASN A 80 11.59 7.18 2.87
CA ASN A 80 10.69 7.49 1.77
C ASN A 80 9.67 6.37 1.63
N ILE A 81 8.39 6.73 1.55
CA ILE A 81 7.29 5.77 1.40
C ILE A 81 7.49 4.88 0.16
N ASP A 82 7.22 3.58 0.31
CA ASP A 82 7.30 2.55 -0.72
C ASP A 82 5.87 2.19 -1.21
N VAL A 83 5.35 3.06 -2.08
CA VAL A 83 3.94 3.03 -2.47
C VAL A 83 3.60 1.89 -3.44
N VAL A 84 2.61 1.08 -3.07
CA VAL A 84 2.04 0.00 -3.89
C VAL A 84 0.54 0.20 -4.11
N PHE A 85 0.15 0.29 -5.38
CA PHE A 85 -1.24 0.26 -5.83
C PHE A 85 -1.70 -1.19 -6.05
N LYS A 86 -2.83 -1.56 -5.45
CA LYS A 86 -3.37 -2.93 -5.50
C LYS A 86 -4.76 -2.95 -6.11
N VAL A 87 -5.00 -3.87 -7.03
CA VAL A 87 -6.30 -4.10 -7.68
C VAL A 87 -6.79 -5.49 -7.33
N TYR A 88 -8.02 -5.62 -6.85
CA TYR A 88 -8.64 -6.88 -6.47
C TYR A 88 -9.88 -7.13 -7.34
N HIS A 89 -9.83 -8.17 -8.18
CA HIS A 89 -10.85 -8.39 -9.21
C HIS A 89 -11.14 -9.87 -9.43
N ASP A 90 -12.30 -10.13 -10.02
CA ASP A 90 -12.75 -11.47 -10.43
C ASP A 90 -13.00 -11.56 -11.95
N CYS A 91 -12.45 -10.61 -12.73
CA CYS A 91 -12.50 -10.63 -14.20
C CYS A 91 -11.93 -11.95 -14.73
N ASP A 92 -12.70 -12.65 -15.57
CA ASP A 92 -12.41 -13.99 -16.11
C ASP A 92 -12.00 -15.03 -15.06
N ASP A 93 -12.44 -14.87 -13.81
CA ASP A 93 -11.97 -15.73 -12.74
C ASP A 93 -12.88 -16.94 -12.44
N GLY A 94 -14.13 -16.89 -12.90
CA GLY A 94 -15.14 -17.91 -12.61
C GLY A 94 -15.53 -17.93 -11.12
N ILE A 95 -15.94 -19.09 -10.61
CA ILE A 95 -16.30 -19.26 -9.19
C ILE A 95 -15.09 -19.82 -8.43
N LYS A 96 -14.17 -18.93 -8.03
CA LYS A 96 -13.03 -19.28 -7.18
C LYS A 96 -13.10 -18.52 -5.85
N PRO A 97 -12.62 -19.10 -4.74
CA PRO A 97 -12.61 -18.40 -3.47
C PRO A 97 -11.63 -17.22 -3.51
N GLY A 98 -12.07 -16.07 -2.99
CA GLY A 98 -11.26 -14.85 -2.99
C GLY A 98 -11.14 -14.21 -4.38
N SER A 99 -10.26 -13.22 -4.49
CA SER A 99 -10.10 -12.44 -5.72
C SER A 99 -8.66 -12.45 -6.22
N ARG A 100 -8.50 -12.35 -7.54
CA ARG A 100 -7.21 -12.07 -8.17
C ARG A 100 -6.69 -10.71 -7.66
N LYS A 101 -5.38 -10.60 -7.43
CA LYS A 101 -4.76 -9.43 -6.82
C LYS A 101 -3.53 -9.03 -7.63
N LEU A 102 -3.58 -7.82 -8.18
CA LEU A 102 -2.47 -7.18 -8.87
C LEU A 102 -1.78 -6.19 -7.93
N LYS A 103 -0.46 -6.06 -8.07
CA LYS A 103 0.37 -5.08 -7.36
C LYS A 103 1.18 -4.27 -8.36
N PHE A 104 1.13 -2.95 -8.23
CA PHE A 104 1.90 -2.02 -9.05
C PHE A 104 2.66 -1.06 -8.14
N LYS A 105 4.00 -1.08 -8.21
CA LYS A 105 4.81 -0.09 -7.51
C LYS A 105 4.65 1.26 -8.20
N ILE A 106 4.30 2.29 -7.44
CA ILE A 106 4.24 3.66 -7.94
C ILE A 106 5.65 4.25 -7.89
N PRO A 107 6.16 4.90 -8.95
CA PRO A 107 7.49 5.49 -8.91
C PRO A 107 7.60 6.59 -7.86
N ASN A 108 8.72 6.59 -7.10
CA ASN A 108 8.96 7.56 -6.03
C ASN A 108 8.94 9.03 -6.52
N SER A 109 9.09 9.28 -7.82
CA SER A 109 8.96 10.63 -8.42
C SER A 109 7.54 11.23 -8.32
N TYR A 110 6.54 10.42 -7.97
CA TYR A 110 5.15 10.83 -7.69
C TYR A 110 4.86 11.02 -6.20
N VAL A 111 5.79 10.66 -5.32
CA VAL A 111 5.72 10.96 -3.88
C VAL A 111 6.06 12.43 -3.67
N THR A 112 5.34 13.09 -2.76
CA THR A 112 5.55 14.51 -2.45
C THR A 112 5.61 14.78 -0.96
N ASP A 113 6.54 15.63 -0.53
CA ASP A 113 6.70 16.06 0.87
C ASP A 113 5.63 17.07 1.29
N SER A 114 4.39 16.61 1.41
CA SER A 114 3.25 17.35 1.94
C SER A 114 2.11 16.39 2.25
N ALA A 115 1.15 16.77 3.10
CA ALA A 115 -0.05 15.97 3.37
C ALA A 115 -0.98 15.83 2.14
N THR A 116 -0.92 16.77 1.21
CA THR A 116 -1.69 16.73 -0.05
C THR A 116 -0.75 16.44 -1.23
N PRO A 117 -1.06 15.44 -2.08
CA PRO A 117 -0.25 15.13 -3.25
C PRO A 117 -0.21 16.29 -4.24
N LYS A 118 1.00 16.68 -4.68
CA LYS A 118 1.17 17.72 -5.71
C LYS A 118 1.11 17.17 -7.14
N LYS A 119 1.18 15.85 -7.29
CA LYS A 119 1.14 15.13 -8.57
C LYS A 119 0.26 13.89 -8.41
N THR A 120 -0.29 13.43 -9.53
CA THR A 120 -1.09 12.20 -9.57
C THR A 120 -0.47 11.26 -10.60
N PHE A 121 -0.17 10.03 -10.20
CA PHE A 121 0.24 8.97 -11.10
C PHE A 121 -0.99 8.46 -11.87
N ASP A 122 -0.98 8.63 -13.19
CA ASP A 122 -2.01 8.09 -14.06
C ASP A 122 -1.53 6.74 -14.61
N ILE A 123 -2.13 5.64 -14.14
CA ILE A 123 -1.79 4.29 -14.62
C ILE A 123 -2.39 4.01 -16.01
N GLY A 124 -3.25 4.91 -16.52
CA GLY A 124 -3.93 4.76 -17.79
C GLY A 124 -5.11 3.77 -17.73
N VAL A 125 -5.30 3.03 -18.81
CA VAL A 125 -6.37 2.03 -18.95
C VAL A 125 -5.79 0.63 -18.80
N LEU A 126 -6.26 -0.11 -17.80
CA LEU A 126 -5.82 -1.47 -17.50
C LEU A 126 -6.95 -2.46 -17.81
N ASN A 127 -6.72 -3.37 -18.76
CA ASN A 127 -7.63 -4.50 -18.99
C ASN A 127 -7.24 -5.68 -18.10
N LEU A 128 -8.16 -6.10 -17.24
CA LEU A 128 -7.97 -7.12 -16.20
C LEU A 128 -8.12 -8.57 -16.70
N GLU A 129 -8.43 -8.78 -17.99
CA GLU A 129 -8.38 -10.11 -18.62
C GLU A 129 -6.95 -10.66 -18.67
N THR A 130 -5.96 -9.78 -18.83
CA THR A 130 -4.57 -10.21 -18.91
C THR A 130 -4.12 -10.83 -17.58
N VAL A 131 -3.21 -11.80 -17.68
CA VAL A 131 -2.61 -12.46 -16.52
C VAL A 131 -1.23 -11.85 -16.31
N PHE A 132 -1.01 -11.26 -15.14
CA PHE A 132 0.28 -10.67 -14.79
C PHE A 132 1.18 -11.74 -14.17
N LYS A 133 2.49 -11.68 -14.44
CA LYS A 133 3.45 -12.68 -13.98
C LYS A 133 3.45 -12.86 -12.46
N ASP A 134 3.30 -11.76 -11.72
CA ASP A 134 3.33 -11.71 -10.25
C ASP A 134 1.93 -11.48 -9.66
N GLU A 135 0.90 -11.97 -10.36
CA GLU A 135 -0.47 -11.90 -9.89
C GLU A 135 -0.72 -12.86 -8.71
N GLU A 136 -1.24 -12.30 -7.63
CA GLU A 136 -1.56 -13.02 -6.39
C GLU A 136 -3.07 -13.34 -6.32
N ARG A 137 -3.48 -14.05 -5.26
CA ARG A 137 -4.89 -14.22 -4.90
C ARG A 137 -5.11 -13.86 -3.44
N GLU A 138 -6.04 -12.93 -3.16
CA GLU A 138 -6.49 -12.67 -1.80
C GLU A 138 -7.64 -13.62 -1.44
N LEU A 139 -7.37 -14.60 -0.58
CA LEU A 139 -8.39 -15.50 -0.08
C LEU A 139 -9.27 -14.81 0.98
N ILE A 140 -10.58 -15.08 0.94
CA ILE A 140 -11.48 -14.75 2.05
C ILE A 140 -11.17 -15.72 3.19
N VAL A 141 -10.22 -15.34 4.03
CA VAL A 141 -9.90 -16.12 5.22
C VAL A 141 -10.91 -15.77 6.32
N THR A 142 -11.65 -16.76 6.81
CA THR A 142 -12.55 -16.58 7.96
C THR A 142 -11.78 -16.00 9.16
N MET A 143 -12.42 -15.11 9.93
CA MET A 143 -11.78 -14.36 11.03
C MET A 143 -11.00 -15.24 12.02
N LYS A 144 -11.38 -16.51 12.17
CA LYS A 144 -10.70 -17.51 13.03
C LYS A 144 -9.25 -17.79 12.60
N LYS A 145 -8.96 -17.79 11.29
CA LYS A 145 -7.61 -18.09 10.76
C LYS A 145 -6.72 -16.83 10.67
N ARG A 146 -7.30 -15.62 10.51
CA ARG A 146 -6.55 -14.34 10.58
C ARG A 146 -5.88 -14.10 11.94
N ARG A 147 -6.53 -14.46 13.05
CA ARG A 147 -5.93 -14.39 14.40
C ARG A 147 -4.74 -15.34 14.56
N SER A 148 -4.82 -16.54 13.96
CA SER A 148 -3.76 -17.54 14.04
C SER A 148 -2.51 -17.13 13.23
N HIS A 149 -2.69 -16.53 12.04
CA HIS A 149 -1.56 -16.11 11.21
C HIS A 149 -0.82 -14.92 11.81
N ARG A 150 -1.53 -13.88 12.27
CA ARG A 150 -0.93 -12.75 12.98
C ARG A 150 -0.17 -13.18 14.24
N TYR A 151 -0.66 -14.23 14.93
CA TYR A 151 0.04 -14.80 16.08
C TYR A 151 1.31 -15.56 15.67
N GLN A 152 1.28 -16.31 14.56
CA GLN A 152 2.44 -17.00 14.02
C GLN A 152 3.51 -15.99 13.56
N ASP A 153 3.11 -14.98 12.78
CA ASP A 153 3.99 -13.90 12.32
C ASP A 153 4.61 -13.12 13.50
N PHE A 154 3.87 -12.93 14.60
CA PHE A 154 4.41 -12.33 15.83
C PHE A 154 5.40 -13.23 16.56
N PHE A 155 5.20 -14.55 16.57
CA PHE A 155 6.09 -15.51 17.23
C PHE A 155 7.37 -15.78 16.43
N ASP A 156 7.33 -15.66 15.11
CA ASP A 156 8.50 -15.85 14.24
C ASP A 156 9.49 -14.66 14.30
N ILE A 157 9.10 -13.55 14.94
CA ILE A 157 9.91 -12.34 15.16
C ILE A 157 10.54 -12.29 16.56
N LEU A 158 10.20 -13.23 17.46
CA LEU A 158 10.82 -13.33 18.77
C LEU A 158 12.07 -14.23 18.71
N PRO A 159 13.24 -13.78 19.22
CA PRO A 159 14.48 -14.56 19.24
C PRO A 159 14.43 -15.75 20.20
#